data_AF-A0A7M7P9V8-F1
#
_entry.id   AF-A0A7M7P9V8-F1
#
_cell.length_a   1.000
_cell.length_b   1.000
_cell.length_c   1.000
_cell.angle_alpha   90.00
_cell.angle_beta   90.00
_cell.angle_gamma   90.00
#
_symmetry.space_group_name_H-M   'P 1'
#
loop_
_entity.id
_entity.type
_entity.pdbx_description
1 polymer ?
#
loop_
_entity_poly.entity_id
_entity_poly.type
_entity_poly.pdbx_seq_one_letter_code
_entity_poly.pdbx_strand_id
1 'polypeptide(L)'
;MAGDYMRQKLTTFTEAVFPTRNAVKRQHHMLRPGNELVSSLPLQVSLYFNAFFFPIWVVTCVVMLQLKFAHLNQIYQFISITMYVVLTGVEVIRLYLGYLGNLQERVPELAGFWLLTLILQFPLILYLLIDSRAMPFPIERAVHIIFLSFLAFDVVGGYFALKRMTHHQVMKFHLQQFDDIELMEDSPGRFMNSPNLATQRYKPLR
;
A
#
# COMPACT_ATOMS: atom_id res chain seq x y z
N MET A 1 -2.24 -14.92 -62.24
CA MET A 1 -3.49 -14.17 -62.52
C MET A 1 -4.69 -14.67 -61.72
N ALA A 2 -5.00 -15.98 -61.65
CA ALA A 2 -6.16 -16.45 -60.85
C ALA A 2 -5.94 -16.43 -59.32
N GLY A 3 -4.71 -16.63 -58.84
CA GLY A 3 -4.38 -16.65 -57.40
C GLY A 3 -4.50 -15.28 -56.73
N ASP A 4 -4.14 -14.21 -57.44
CA ASP A 4 -4.16 -12.84 -56.91
C ASP A 4 -5.61 -12.35 -56.74
N TYR A 5 -6.49 -12.72 -57.66
CA TYR A 5 -7.92 -12.45 -57.59
C TYR A 5 -8.59 -13.11 -56.36
N MET A 6 -8.23 -14.37 -56.09
CA MET A 6 -8.76 -15.09 -54.92
C MET A 6 -8.25 -14.49 -53.61
N ARG A 7 -6.98 -14.06 -53.56
CA ARG A 7 -6.44 -13.34 -52.41
C ARG A 7 -7.18 -12.03 -52.16
N GLN A 8 -7.44 -11.26 -53.20
CA GLN A 8 -8.15 -9.98 -53.08
C GLN A 8 -9.59 -10.16 -52.57
N LYS A 9 -10.29 -11.21 -53.05
CA LYS A 9 -11.62 -11.53 -52.53
C LYS A 9 -11.58 -12.03 -51.09
N LEU A 10 -10.60 -12.83 -50.71
CA LEU A 10 -10.40 -13.25 -49.33
C LEU A 10 -10.12 -12.07 -48.41
N THR A 11 -9.30 -11.10 -48.82
CA THR A 11 -9.05 -9.89 -48.02
C THR A 11 -10.30 -9.02 -47.87
N THR A 12 -11.10 -8.85 -48.92
CA THR A 12 -12.35 -8.08 -48.85
C THR A 12 -13.40 -8.76 -47.99
N PHE A 13 -13.54 -10.09 -48.08
CA PHE A 13 -14.41 -10.84 -47.18
C PHE A 13 -13.91 -10.80 -45.73
N THR A 14 -12.60 -10.86 -45.53
CA THR A 14 -12.00 -10.76 -44.19
C THR A 14 -12.24 -9.39 -43.58
N GLU A 15 -12.11 -8.29 -44.33
CA GLU A 15 -12.45 -6.94 -43.85
C GLU A 15 -13.95 -6.73 -43.62
N ALA A 16 -14.80 -7.37 -44.42
CA ALA A 16 -16.25 -7.29 -44.25
C ALA A 16 -16.76 -8.07 -43.02
N VAL A 17 -16.13 -9.20 -42.70
CA VAL A 17 -16.48 -10.04 -41.54
C VAL A 17 -15.80 -9.55 -40.26
N PHE A 18 -14.57 -9.04 -40.36
CA PHE A 18 -13.81 -8.46 -39.27
C PHE A 18 -13.45 -7.00 -39.60
N PRO A 19 -14.31 -6.03 -39.24
CA PRO A 19 -14.01 -4.62 -39.47
C PRO A 19 -12.83 -4.16 -38.58
N THR A 20 -11.61 -4.25 -39.12
CA THR A 20 -10.34 -3.92 -38.44
C THR A 20 -10.10 -2.41 -38.30
N ARG A 21 -11.08 -1.56 -38.59
CA ARG A 21 -10.91 -0.10 -38.42
C ARG A 21 -11.02 0.35 -36.96
N ASN A 22 -11.66 -0.47 -36.11
CA ASN A 22 -11.72 -0.25 -34.66
C ASN A 22 -10.78 -1.17 -33.87
N ALA A 23 -10.10 -2.13 -34.52
CA ALA A 23 -9.20 -3.04 -33.83
C ALA A 23 -7.87 -2.38 -33.45
N VAL A 24 -7.37 -1.44 -34.26
CA VAL A 24 -6.15 -0.66 -33.93
C VAL A 24 -6.44 0.38 -32.85
N LYS A 25 -7.61 1.04 -32.87
CA LYS A 25 -8.05 1.93 -31.78
C LYS A 25 -8.35 1.15 -30.48
N ARG A 26 -8.91 -0.07 -30.59
CA ARG A 26 -9.08 -0.97 -29.45
C ARG A 26 -7.79 -1.62 -28.97
N GLN A 27 -6.74 -1.75 -29.79
CA GLN A 27 -5.46 -2.29 -29.33
C GLN A 27 -4.77 -1.35 -28.35
N HIS A 28 -4.90 -0.03 -28.53
CA HIS A 28 -4.45 0.94 -27.52
C HIS A 28 -5.27 0.85 -26.22
N HIS A 29 -6.56 0.50 -26.31
CA HIS A 29 -7.42 0.36 -25.13
C HIS A 29 -7.42 -1.05 -24.50
N MET A 30 -6.97 -2.08 -25.22
CA MET A 30 -6.79 -3.47 -24.76
C MET A 30 -5.40 -3.74 -24.18
N LEU A 31 -4.41 -2.88 -24.45
CA LEU A 31 -3.25 -2.72 -23.57
C LEU A 31 -3.64 -1.94 -22.32
N ARG A 32 -4.78 -2.27 -21.72
CA ARG A 32 -4.97 -2.07 -20.30
C ARG A 32 -3.92 -3.02 -19.70
N PRO A 33 -2.81 -2.54 -19.11
CA PRO A 33 -1.99 -3.42 -18.30
C PRO A 33 -2.99 -4.03 -17.34
N GLY A 34 -3.10 -5.35 -17.38
CA GLY A 34 -4.17 -6.06 -16.72
C GLY A 34 -4.30 -5.62 -15.26
N ASN A 35 -5.41 -5.99 -14.66
CA ASN A 35 -5.60 -6.03 -13.22
C ASN A 35 -4.50 -6.88 -12.51
N GLU A 36 -3.21 -6.57 -12.66
CA GLU A 36 -2.18 -7.01 -11.76
C GLU A 36 -2.50 -6.31 -10.45
N LEU A 37 -3.09 -7.06 -9.51
CA LEU A 37 -3.06 -6.67 -8.11
C LEU A 37 -1.61 -6.31 -7.78
N VAL A 38 -1.36 -5.03 -7.55
CA VAL A 38 -0.07 -4.48 -7.13
C VAL A 38 0.16 -4.77 -5.64
N SER A 39 -0.88 -5.26 -4.94
CA SER A 39 -0.79 -5.76 -3.58
C SER A 39 0.31 -6.82 -3.46
N SER A 40 1.20 -6.63 -2.51
CA SER A 40 2.28 -7.57 -2.24
C SER A 40 1.79 -8.69 -1.33
N LEU A 41 1.64 -9.90 -1.88
CA LEU A 41 1.23 -11.10 -1.12
C LEU A 41 2.17 -11.37 0.08
N PRO A 42 3.51 -11.29 -0.06
CA PRO A 42 4.40 -11.57 1.07
C PRO A 42 4.21 -10.61 2.25
N LEU A 43 4.02 -9.32 1.97
CA LEU A 43 3.73 -8.31 3.00
C LEU A 43 2.40 -8.61 3.70
N GLN A 44 1.39 -9.04 2.93
CA GLN A 44 0.08 -9.37 3.47
C GLN A 44 0.13 -10.56 4.44
N VAL A 45 0.92 -11.57 4.10
CA VAL A 45 1.13 -12.75 4.96
C VAL A 45 1.89 -12.38 6.22
N SER A 46 2.92 -11.53 6.13
CA SER A 46 3.64 -11.02 7.31
C SER A 46 2.72 -10.25 8.26
N LEU A 47 1.94 -9.30 7.72
CA LEU A 47 0.97 -8.50 8.49
C LEU A 47 -0.08 -9.38 9.17
N TYR A 48 -0.54 -10.43 8.50
CA TYR A 48 -1.47 -11.40 9.07
C TYR A 48 -0.86 -12.09 10.29
N PHE A 49 0.32 -12.69 10.17
CA PHE A 49 0.96 -13.35 11.30
C PHE A 49 1.31 -12.38 12.44
N ASN A 50 1.73 -11.17 12.11
CA ASN A 50 2.00 -10.13 13.11
C ASN A 50 0.72 -9.75 13.88
N ALA A 51 -0.43 -9.62 13.20
CA ALA A 51 -1.70 -9.36 13.87
C ALA A 51 -2.12 -10.45 14.88
N PHE A 52 -1.81 -11.73 14.60
CA PHE A 52 -2.02 -12.83 15.56
C PHE A 52 -1.00 -12.85 16.70
N PHE A 53 0.26 -12.50 16.40
CA PHE A 53 1.33 -12.45 17.40
C PHE A 53 1.18 -11.25 18.35
N PHE A 54 0.67 -10.12 17.86
CA PHE A 54 0.52 -8.88 18.62
C PHE A 54 -0.18 -9.04 19.99
N PRO A 55 -1.36 -9.68 20.13
CA PRO A 55 -1.96 -9.88 21.45
C PRO A 55 -1.09 -10.72 22.39
N ILE A 56 -0.36 -11.71 21.87
CA ILE A 56 0.58 -12.53 22.65
C ILE A 56 1.73 -11.65 23.16
N TRP A 57 2.26 -10.78 22.30
CA TRP A 57 3.30 -9.82 22.65
C TRP A 57 2.83 -8.88 23.77
N VAL A 58 1.64 -8.27 23.63
CA VAL A 58 1.06 -7.36 24.63
C VAL A 58 0.88 -8.06 25.98
N VAL A 59 0.28 -9.25 26.00
CA VAL A 59 0.09 -10.03 27.24
C VAL A 59 1.43 -10.33 27.89
N THR A 60 2.43 -10.75 27.10
CA THR A 60 3.77 -11.01 27.63
C THR A 60 4.39 -9.75 28.24
N CYS A 61 4.30 -8.60 27.56
CA CYS A 61 4.81 -7.33 28.10
C CYS A 61 4.11 -6.93 29.40
N VAL A 62 2.79 -7.08 29.50
CA VAL A 62 2.03 -6.76 30.72
C VAL A 62 2.43 -7.67 31.89
N VAL A 63 2.47 -8.99 31.66
CA VAL A 63 2.87 -9.96 32.69
C VAL A 63 4.30 -9.71 33.14
N MET A 64 5.24 -9.52 32.20
CA MET A 64 6.64 -9.27 32.54
C MET A 64 6.82 -7.96 33.28
N LEU A 65 6.13 -6.88 32.86
CA LEU A 65 6.13 -5.61 33.56
C LEU A 65 5.64 -5.76 35.00
N GLN A 66 4.54 -6.49 35.23
CA GLN A 66 4.01 -6.72 36.57
C GLN A 66 5.03 -7.44 37.47
N LEU A 67 5.75 -8.43 36.93
CA LEU A 67 6.76 -9.19 37.69
C LEU A 67 7.96 -8.33 38.10
N LYS A 68 8.42 -7.43 37.22
CA LYS A 68 9.56 -6.54 37.53
C LYS A 68 9.16 -5.20 38.14
N PHE A 69 7.87 -4.88 38.24
CA PHE A 69 7.39 -3.54 38.61
C PHE A 69 7.97 -3.04 39.94
N ALA A 70 7.93 -3.88 40.98
CA ALA A 70 8.43 -3.56 42.31
C ALA A 70 9.96 -3.40 42.39
N HIS A 71 10.69 -3.95 41.42
CA HIS A 71 12.15 -3.95 41.38
C HIS A 71 12.72 -2.82 40.52
N LEU A 72 11.89 -2.19 39.68
CA LEU A 72 12.27 -1.06 38.85
C LEU A 72 12.22 0.24 39.63
N ASN A 73 13.17 1.13 39.36
CA ASN A 73 13.11 2.52 39.82
C ASN A 73 11.89 3.23 39.18
N GLN A 74 11.28 4.19 39.89
CA GLN A 74 10.07 4.91 39.50
C GLN A 74 10.17 5.55 38.09
N ILE A 75 11.34 6.09 37.72
CA ILE A 75 11.56 6.64 36.36
C ILE A 75 11.43 5.53 35.31
N TYR A 76 12.01 4.36 35.55
CA TYR A 76 11.98 3.23 34.62
C TYR A 76 10.59 2.58 34.55
N GLN A 77 9.83 2.58 35.64
CA GLN A 77 8.42 2.18 35.62
C GLN A 77 7.62 3.05 34.65
N PHE A 78 7.76 4.37 34.77
CA PHE A 78 7.06 5.32 33.91
C PHE A 78 7.47 5.20 32.44
N ILE A 79 8.78 5.10 32.17
CA ILE A 79 9.32 4.91 30.81
C ILE A 79 8.79 3.61 30.20
N SER A 80 8.84 2.48 30.94
CA SER A 80 8.40 1.18 30.43
C SER A 80 6.91 1.16 30.11
N ILE A 81 6.07 1.70 31.00
CA ILE A 81 4.62 1.82 30.75
C ILE A 81 4.38 2.65 29.48
N THR A 82 5.01 3.82 29.40
CA THR A 82 4.83 4.74 28.27
C THR A 82 5.25 4.07 26.97
N MET A 83 6.39 3.38 26.94
CA MET A 83 6.86 2.66 25.76
C MET A 83 5.91 1.56 25.32
N TYR A 84 5.43 0.71 26.24
CA TYR A 84 4.50 -0.35 25.85
C TYR A 84 3.16 0.20 25.38
N VAL A 85 2.65 1.28 25.99
CA VAL A 85 1.42 1.95 25.54
C VAL A 85 1.61 2.54 24.14
N VAL A 86 2.69 3.28 23.92
CA VAL A 86 3.00 3.89 22.61
C VAL A 86 3.19 2.80 21.56
N LEU A 87 3.99 1.77 21.83
CA LEU A 87 4.21 0.66 20.89
C LEU A 87 2.92 -0.07 20.56
N THR A 88 2.05 -0.33 21.54
CA THR A 88 0.75 -0.98 21.33
C THR A 88 -0.15 -0.12 20.45
N GLY A 89 -0.28 1.18 20.76
CA GLY A 89 -1.11 2.10 19.97
C GLY A 89 -0.61 2.27 18.53
N VAL A 90 0.71 2.46 18.37
CA VAL A 90 1.33 2.55 17.05
C VAL A 90 1.17 1.25 16.28
N GLU A 91 1.32 0.08 16.92
CA GLU A 91 1.18 -1.21 16.24
C GLU A 91 -0.22 -1.42 15.67
N VAL A 92 -1.27 -1.06 16.42
CA VAL A 92 -2.66 -1.13 15.93
C VAL A 92 -2.85 -0.26 14.68
N ILE A 93 -2.39 0.99 14.72
CA ILE A 93 -2.49 1.92 13.58
C ILE A 93 -1.65 1.40 12.41
N ARG A 94 -0.43 0.93 12.69
CA ARG A 94 0.50 0.37 11.71
C ARG A 94 -0.12 -0.82 10.98
N LEU A 95 -0.60 -1.83 11.70
CA LEU A 95 -1.24 -3.01 11.10
C LEU A 95 -2.47 -2.63 10.27
N TYR A 96 -3.30 -1.69 10.74
CA TYR A 96 -4.45 -1.18 10.00
C TYR A 96 -4.03 -0.53 8.68
N LEU A 97 -3.07 0.41 8.71
CA LEU A 97 -2.57 1.09 7.53
C LEU A 97 -1.87 0.15 6.56
N GLY A 98 -1.11 -0.84 7.08
CA GLY A 98 -0.42 -1.83 6.25
C GLY A 98 -1.40 -2.72 5.50
N TYR A 99 -2.45 -3.20 6.20
CA TYR A 99 -3.51 -4.00 5.59
C TYR A 99 -4.27 -3.18 4.55
N LEU A 100 -4.75 -2.00 4.94
CA LEU A 100 -5.55 -1.13 4.07
C LEU A 100 -4.76 -0.66 2.84
N GLY A 101 -3.54 -0.14 3.06
CA GLY A 101 -2.67 0.39 2.01
C GLY A 101 -2.23 -0.68 1.01
N ASN A 102 -1.92 -1.89 1.48
CA ASN A 102 -1.51 -2.98 0.59
C ASN A 102 -2.69 -3.57 -0.21
N LEU A 103 -3.85 -3.80 0.40
CA LEU A 103 -5.02 -4.34 -0.32
C LEU A 103 -5.67 -3.33 -1.25
N GLN A 104 -5.81 -2.08 -0.81
CA GLN A 104 -6.50 -1.04 -1.58
C GLN A 104 -5.55 -0.22 -2.48
N GLU A 105 -4.27 -0.62 -2.55
CA GLU A 105 -3.21 0.04 -3.33
C GLU A 105 -3.10 1.55 -3.04
N ARG A 106 -3.38 1.93 -1.80
CA ARG A 106 -3.34 3.33 -1.40
C ARG A 106 -1.96 3.69 -0.88
N VAL A 107 -1.21 4.38 -1.74
CA VAL A 107 0.14 4.88 -1.47
C VAL A 107 0.25 5.67 -0.16
N PRO A 108 -0.65 6.63 0.17
CA PRO A 108 -0.47 7.40 1.40
C PRO A 108 -0.58 6.55 2.67
N GLU A 109 -1.53 5.61 2.72
CA GLU A 109 -1.70 4.69 3.83
C GLU A 109 -0.50 3.73 3.96
N LEU A 110 -0.02 3.19 2.85
CA LEU A 110 1.16 2.31 2.85
C LEU A 110 2.44 3.06 3.24
N ALA A 111 2.58 4.32 2.82
CA ALA A 111 3.67 5.19 3.25
C ALA A 111 3.60 5.45 4.76
N GLY A 112 2.40 5.69 5.30
CA GLY A 112 2.17 5.82 6.74
C GLY A 112 2.58 4.57 7.52
N PHE A 113 2.16 3.38 7.06
CA PHE A 113 2.62 2.10 7.61
C PHE A 113 4.15 1.99 7.64
N TRP A 114 4.80 2.27 6.52
CA TRP A 114 6.24 2.14 6.38
C TRP A 114 7.00 3.14 7.27
N LEU A 115 6.50 4.38 7.35
CA LEU A 115 7.05 5.44 8.19
C LEU A 115 6.92 5.09 9.69
N LEU A 116 5.73 4.65 10.12
CA LEU A 116 5.51 4.22 11.51
C LEU A 116 6.42 3.05 11.88
N THR A 117 6.62 2.10 10.96
CA THR A 117 7.52 0.97 11.15
C THR A 117 8.96 1.44 11.37
N LEU A 118 9.50 2.29 10.49
CA LEU A 118 10.90 2.74 10.56
C LEU A 118 11.18 3.76 11.67
N ILE A 119 10.31 4.76 11.82
CA ILE A 119 10.61 5.92 12.68
C ILE A 119 10.18 5.70 14.12
N LEU A 120 9.05 5.01 14.34
CA LEU A 120 8.56 4.77 15.71
C LEU A 120 8.87 3.35 16.15
N GLN A 121 8.40 2.35 15.42
CA GLN A 121 8.40 0.98 15.93
C GLN A 121 9.82 0.39 16.05
N PHE A 122 10.65 0.56 15.02
CA PHE A 122 12.00 0.01 14.96
C PHE A 122 12.96 0.57 16.04
N PRO A 123 13.11 1.90 16.22
CA PRO A 123 13.99 2.41 17.27
C PRO A 123 13.49 2.12 18.68
N LEU A 124 12.17 2.15 18.92
CA LEU A 124 11.62 1.85 20.24
C LEU A 124 11.82 0.37 20.62
N ILE A 125 11.63 -0.57 19.68
CA ILE A 125 11.88 -1.98 19.99
C ILE A 125 13.37 -2.26 20.20
N LEU A 126 14.25 -1.59 19.44
CA LEU A 126 15.70 -1.69 19.64
C LEU A 126 16.11 -1.13 21.00
N TYR A 127 15.52 -0.01 21.43
CA TYR A 127 15.74 0.53 22.76
C TYR A 127 15.37 -0.49 23.85
N LEU A 128 14.21 -1.14 23.76
CA LEU A 128 13.79 -2.17 24.73
C LEU A 128 14.73 -3.39 24.75
N LEU A 129 15.35 -3.73 23.61
CA LEU A 129 16.31 -4.84 23.53
C LEU A 129 17.69 -4.48 24.08
N ILE A 130 18.17 -3.26 23.81
CA ILE A 130 19.51 -2.80 24.18
C ILE A 130 19.56 -2.35 25.65
N ASP A 131 18.50 -1.72 26.16
CA ASP A 131 18.50 -1.20 27.51
C ASP A 131 18.48 -2.32 28.56
N SER A 132 19.67 -2.61 29.07
CA SER A 132 19.84 -3.61 30.12
C SER A 132 19.36 -3.11 31.49
N ARG A 133 19.11 -1.81 31.65
CA ARG A 133 18.66 -1.21 32.92
C ARG A 133 17.16 -1.46 33.17
N ALA A 134 16.39 -1.70 32.13
CA ALA A 134 15.00 -2.14 32.21
C ALA A 134 14.84 -3.60 32.69
N MET A 135 15.95 -4.28 33.04
CA MET A 135 16.02 -5.66 33.52
C MET A 135 15.10 -6.62 32.73
N PRO A 136 15.24 -6.68 31.39
CA PRO A 136 14.33 -7.48 30.58
C PRO A 136 14.54 -8.98 30.82
N PHE A 137 13.44 -9.70 31.08
CA PHE A 137 13.49 -11.16 31.24
C PHE A 137 13.86 -11.86 29.91
N PRO A 138 14.40 -13.09 29.94
CA PRO A 138 14.73 -13.83 28.72
C PRO A 138 13.53 -14.02 27.78
N ILE A 139 12.34 -14.27 28.34
CA ILE A 139 11.10 -14.40 27.56
C ILE A 139 10.65 -13.07 26.96
N GLU A 140 10.82 -11.96 27.68
CA GLU A 140 10.55 -10.60 27.19
C GLU A 140 11.47 -10.28 26.00
N ARG A 141 12.77 -10.57 26.12
CA ARG A 141 13.73 -10.43 25.01
C ARG A 141 13.33 -11.28 23.81
N ALA A 142 12.92 -12.53 24.02
CA ALA A 142 12.51 -13.41 22.94
C ALA A 142 11.32 -12.84 22.15
N VAL A 143 10.27 -12.35 22.84
CA VAL A 143 9.12 -11.75 22.14
C VAL A 143 9.48 -10.44 21.43
N HIS A 144 10.39 -9.63 21.98
CA HIS A 144 10.89 -8.44 21.29
C HIS A 144 11.73 -8.77 20.05
N ILE A 145 12.54 -9.83 20.08
CA ILE A 145 13.31 -10.29 18.91
C ILE A 145 12.37 -10.80 17.81
N ILE A 146 11.36 -11.59 18.17
CA ILE A 146 10.35 -12.07 17.22
C ILE A 146 9.63 -10.87 16.59
N PHE A 147 9.18 -9.92 17.42
CA PHE A 147 8.54 -8.69 16.93
C PHE A 147 9.45 -7.89 15.99
N LEU A 148 10.72 -7.69 16.37
CA LEU A 148 11.72 -7.02 15.55
C LEU A 148 11.92 -7.73 14.20
N SER A 149 11.85 -9.06 14.16
CA SER A 149 11.97 -9.82 12.89
C SER A 149 10.81 -9.55 11.94
N PHE A 150 9.58 -9.44 12.46
CA PHE A 150 8.42 -9.00 11.66
C PHE A 150 8.63 -7.57 11.15
N LEU A 151 9.07 -6.65 12.01
CA LEU A 151 9.33 -5.26 11.58
C LEU A 151 10.40 -5.20 10.49
N ALA A 152 11.49 -5.97 10.61
CA ALA A 152 12.55 -6.01 9.60
C ALA A 152 12.01 -6.51 8.24
N PHE A 153 11.20 -7.56 8.24
CA PHE A 153 10.54 -8.05 7.02
C PHE A 153 9.59 -6.99 6.44
N ASP A 154 8.79 -6.36 7.28
CA ASP A 154 7.82 -5.33 6.90
C ASP A 154 8.50 -4.08 6.32
N VAL A 155 9.70 -3.70 6.79
CA VAL A 155 10.49 -2.61 6.22
C VAL A 155 10.91 -2.92 4.79
N VAL A 156 11.41 -4.13 4.56
CA VAL A 156 11.84 -4.59 3.23
C VAL A 156 10.64 -4.72 2.29
N GLY A 157 9.60 -5.45 2.73
CA GLY A 157 8.38 -5.67 1.95
C GLY A 157 7.63 -4.37 1.66
N GLY A 158 7.50 -3.50 2.66
CA GLY A 158 6.86 -2.19 2.54
C GLY A 158 7.63 -1.25 1.60
N TYR A 159 8.96 -1.26 1.61
CA TYR A 159 9.76 -0.47 0.67
C TYR A 159 9.51 -0.90 -0.78
N PHE A 160 9.54 -2.21 -1.06
CA PHE A 160 9.26 -2.72 -2.40
C PHE A 160 7.83 -2.44 -2.85
N ALA A 161 6.85 -2.63 -1.96
CA ALA A 161 5.45 -2.33 -2.24
C ALA A 161 5.26 -0.84 -2.55
N LEU A 162 5.86 0.05 -1.75
CA LEU A 162 5.77 1.50 -1.96
C LEU A 162 6.42 1.91 -3.30
N LYS A 163 7.60 1.38 -3.63
CA LYS A 163 8.27 1.63 -4.91
C LYS A 163 7.41 1.20 -6.11
N ARG A 164 6.77 0.03 -6.02
CA ARG A 164 5.89 -0.50 -7.09
C ARG A 164 4.61 0.33 -7.24
N MET A 165 4.01 0.75 -6.13
CA MET A 165 2.76 1.51 -6.12
C MET A 165 2.93 2.97 -6.56
N THR A 166 4.02 3.65 -6.17
CA THR A 166 4.30 5.01 -6.63
C THR A 166 4.49 5.07 -8.14
N HIS A 167 5.20 4.10 -8.72
CA HIS A 167 5.36 4.01 -10.18
C HIS A 167 4.01 3.79 -10.89
N HIS A 168 3.09 3.03 -10.29
CA HIS A 168 1.75 2.81 -10.82
C HIS A 168 0.85 4.05 -10.76
N GLN A 169 0.93 4.85 -9.69
CA GLN A 169 0.13 6.08 -9.58
C GLN A 169 0.53 7.10 -10.64
N VAL A 170 1.82 7.24 -10.93
CA VAL A 170 2.32 8.10 -12.01
C VAL A 170 1.76 7.66 -13.36
N MET A 171 1.75 6.35 -13.63
CA MET A 171 1.22 5.80 -14.88
C MET A 171 -0.31 5.99 -15.02
N LYS A 172 -1.08 5.82 -13.92
CA LYS A 172 -2.53 6.09 -13.92
C LYS A 172 -2.84 7.56 -14.20
N PHE A 173 -2.05 8.49 -13.64
CA PHE A 173 -2.23 9.92 -13.91
C PHE A 173 -1.97 10.28 -15.38
N HIS A 174 -0.88 9.75 -15.96
CA HIS A 174 -0.59 9.98 -17.38
C HIS A 174 -1.68 9.39 -18.30
N LEU A 175 -2.16 8.18 -18.01
CA LEU A 175 -3.24 7.57 -18.79
C LEU A 175 -4.55 8.37 -18.70
N GLN A 176 -4.92 8.87 -17.51
CA GLN A 176 -6.09 9.75 -17.37
C GLN A 176 -5.95 11.04 -18.18
N GLN A 177 -4.75 11.63 -18.20
CA GLN A 177 -4.50 12.82 -19.00
C GLN A 177 -4.66 12.56 -20.51
N PHE A 178 -4.24 11.39 -21.00
CA PHE A 178 -4.46 11.02 -22.41
C PHE A 178 -5.93 10.75 -22.73
N ASP A 179 -6.65 10.06 -21.84
CA ASP A 179 -8.09 9.77 -22.00
C ASP A 179 -8.92 11.07 -22.02
N ASP A 180 -8.60 12.02 -21.13
CA ASP A 180 -9.21 13.36 -21.10
C ASP A 180 -8.94 14.15 -22.40
N ILE A 181 -7.72 14.05 -22.96
CA ILE A 181 -7.35 14.72 -24.21
C ILE A 181 -8.09 14.08 -25.41
N GLU A 182 -8.16 12.74 -25.48
CA GLU A 182 -8.89 12.05 -26.56
C GLU A 182 -10.40 12.37 -26.50
N LEU A 183 -10.99 12.46 -25.30
CA LEU A 183 -12.37 12.90 -25.10
C LEU A 183 -12.61 14.35 -25.53
N MET A 184 -11.62 15.24 -25.39
CA MET A 184 -11.71 16.62 -25.87
C MET A 184 -11.61 16.70 -27.41
N GLU A 185 -10.76 15.86 -28.03
CA GLU A 185 -10.54 15.85 -29.47
C GLU A 185 -11.72 15.23 -30.24
N ASP A 186 -12.39 14.21 -29.68
CA ASP A 186 -13.55 13.53 -30.28
C ASP A 186 -14.89 14.28 -30.06
N SER A 187 -14.88 15.39 -29.29
CA SER A 187 -16.07 16.21 -29.02
C SER A 187 -15.79 17.72 -29.02
N PRO A 188 -15.36 18.32 -30.16
CA PRO A 188 -15.05 19.75 -30.24
C PRO A 188 -16.26 20.67 -29.98
N GLY A 189 -17.49 20.15 -30.02
CA GLY A 189 -18.72 20.94 -29.88
C GLY A 189 -19.53 20.73 -28.59
N ARG A 190 -19.18 19.79 -27.70
CA ARG A 190 -20.03 19.47 -26.52
C ARG A 190 -19.78 20.38 -25.32
N PHE A 191 -18.57 20.91 -25.16
CA PHE A 191 -18.23 21.84 -24.07
C PHE A 191 -18.66 23.29 -24.31
N MET A 192 -18.95 23.66 -25.56
CA MET A 192 -19.39 25.02 -25.90
C MET A 192 -20.89 25.26 -25.62
N ASN A 193 -21.68 24.19 -25.40
CA ASN A 193 -23.13 24.26 -25.23
C ASN A 193 -23.63 23.99 -23.80
N SER A 194 -22.78 23.98 -22.77
CA SER A 194 -23.21 23.80 -21.37
C SER A 194 -22.63 24.89 -20.46
N PRO A 195 -23.31 26.05 -20.33
CA PRO A 195 -22.85 27.19 -19.54
C PRO A 195 -22.73 26.93 -18.02
N ASN A 196 -23.16 25.77 -17.52
CA ASN A 196 -23.39 25.55 -16.09
C ASN A 196 -22.33 24.68 -15.36
N LEU A 197 -21.29 24.19 -16.04
CA LEU A 197 -20.25 23.36 -15.40
C LEU A 197 -19.03 24.16 -14.90
N ALA A 198 -18.75 25.33 -15.47
CA ALA A 198 -17.64 26.18 -15.05
C ALA A 198 -17.86 26.78 -13.65
N THR A 199 -19.12 27.02 -13.28
CA THR A 199 -19.48 27.71 -12.03
C THR A 199 -19.53 26.80 -10.81
N GLN A 200 -19.54 25.48 -10.98
CA GLN A 200 -19.65 24.52 -9.87
C GLN A 200 -18.29 24.08 -9.30
N ARG A 201 -17.18 24.39 -9.98
CA ARG A 201 -15.83 23.95 -9.57
C ARG A 201 -15.10 24.91 -8.62
N TYR A 202 -15.62 26.11 -8.39
CA TYR A 202 -15.09 27.09 -7.44
C TYR A 202 -15.99 27.21 -6.20
N LYS A 203 -16.03 26.15 -5.38
CA LYS A 203 -16.52 26.26 -4.00
C LYS A 203 -15.33 26.07 -3.07
N PRO A 204 -14.80 27.14 -2.44
CA PRO A 204 -13.71 26.98 -1.49
C PRO A 204 -14.22 26.21 -0.28
N LEU A 205 -13.56 25.10 0.03
CA LEU A 205 -13.78 24.34 1.25
C LEU A 205 -13.43 25.25 2.44
N ARG A 206 -14.44 25.60 3.24
CA ARG A 206 -14.27 26.07 4.62
C ARG A 206 -13.99 24.88 5.52
#